data_AF-A0A366XSJ7-F1
#
_entry.id   AF-A0A366XSJ7-F1
#
_cell.length_a   1.000
_cell.length_b   1.000
_cell.length_c   1.000
_cell.angle_alpha   90.00
_cell.angle_beta   90.00
_cell.angle_gamma   90.00
#
_symmetry.space_group_name_H-M   'P 1'
#
loop_
_entity.id
_entity.type
_entity.pdbx_description
1 polymer ?
#
loop_
_entity_poly.entity_id
_entity_poly.type
_entity_poly.pdbx_seq_one_letter_code
_entity_poly.pdbx_strand_id
1 'polypeptide(L)'
;MDYLTQLKKFYDWMETNPLPPSVPAVVLWHALMYLVVKNGGAPEFSVGTHFLMGKTGECELMIRRARQELKNLGFIDFIIQPGNQADIYYMRDLAEVFENGKLENNICRESVLNNKRKNHNVIYLHDHLQKL
;
A
#
# COMPACT_ATOMS: atom_id res chain seq x y z
N MET A 1 -0.09 19.88 -2.57
CA MET A 1 -0.87 18.81 -3.22
C MET A 1 -2.36 19.10 -3.05
N ASP A 2 -3.14 19.22 -4.13
CA ASP A 2 -4.58 19.55 -4.06
C ASP A 2 -5.46 18.28 -3.90
N TYR A 3 -6.24 18.19 -2.83
CA TYR A 3 -7.01 16.99 -2.49
C TYR A 3 -7.98 16.56 -3.60
N LEU A 4 -8.73 17.52 -4.15
CA LEU A 4 -9.77 17.22 -5.11
C LEU A 4 -9.18 16.68 -6.41
N THR A 5 -8.04 17.24 -6.83
CA THR A 5 -7.27 16.74 -7.98
C THR A 5 -6.77 15.32 -7.73
N GLN A 6 -6.17 15.05 -6.57
CA GLN A 6 -5.69 13.70 -6.22
C GLN A 6 -6.83 12.68 -6.17
N LEU A 7 -7.96 13.08 -5.60
CA LEU A 7 -9.16 12.25 -5.50
C LEU A 7 -9.67 11.86 -6.89
N LYS A 8 -9.83 12.83 -7.79
CA LYS A 8 -10.25 12.58 -9.18
C LYS A 8 -9.31 11.59 -9.86
N LYS A 9 -8.01 11.86 -9.81
CA LYS A 9 -6.98 10.98 -10.40
C LYS A 9 -7.00 9.56 -9.83
N PHE A 10 -7.23 9.42 -8.53
CA PHE A 10 -7.34 8.10 -7.88
C PHE A 10 -8.55 7.32 -8.40
N TYR A 11 -9.72 7.94 -8.51
CA TYR A 11 -10.91 7.28 -9.05
C TYR A 11 -10.83 7.03 -10.56
N ASP A 12 -10.29 7.96 -11.35
CA ASP A 12 -10.01 7.78 -12.78
C ASP A 12 -9.12 6.54 -13.01
N TRP A 13 -8.10 6.36 -12.15
CA TRP A 13 -7.27 5.16 -12.18
C TRP A 13 -8.06 3.90 -11.81
N MET A 14 -8.86 3.92 -10.74
CA MET A 14 -9.65 2.75 -10.36
C MET A 14 -10.66 2.33 -11.43
N GLU A 15 -11.23 3.28 -12.17
CA GLU A 15 -12.16 3.00 -13.28
C GLU A 15 -11.46 2.41 -14.52
N THR A 16 -10.18 2.74 -14.73
CA THR A 16 -9.39 2.28 -15.87
C THR A 16 -8.58 1.00 -15.60
N ASN A 17 -8.46 0.59 -14.34
CA ASN A 17 -7.68 -0.58 -13.94
C ASN A 17 -8.56 -1.81 -13.70
N PRO A 18 -8.24 -2.98 -14.28
CA PRO A 18 -9.05 -4.19 -14.13
C PRO A 18 -8.96 -4.82 -12.73
N LEU A 19 -7.94 -4.47 -11.96
CA LEU A 19 -7.71 -4.95 -10.60
C LEU A 19 -7.56 -3.73 -9.67
N PRO A 20 -8.67 -3.21 -9.13
CA PRO A 20 -8.62 -2.10 -8.18
C PRO A 20 -7.93 -2.52 -6.88
N PRO A 21 -7.49 -1.55 -6.05
CA PRO A 21 -6.84 -1.84 -4.79
C PRO A 21 -7.84 -2.49 -3.83
N SER A 22 -7.34 -3.29 -2.90
CA SER A 22 -8.17 -3.87 -1.85
C SER A 22 -8.87 -2.79 -1.02
N VAL A 23 -10.02 -3.13 -0.43
CA VAL A 23 -10.77 -2.18 0.42
C VAL A 23 -9.92 -1.58 1.55
N PRO A 24 -9.09 -2.35 2.29
CA PRO A 24 -8.18 -1.79 3.30
C PRO A 24 -7.15 -0.81 2.70
N ALA A 25 -6.68 -1.04 1.48
CA ALA A 25 -5.76 -0.13 0.78
C ALA A 25 -6.44 1.18 0.41
N VAL A 26 -7.67 1.14 -0.11
CA VAL A 26 -8.46 2.34 -0.42
C VAL A 26 -8.72 3.16 0.84
N VAL A 27 -9.17 2.52 1.93
CA VAL A 27 -9.45 3.20 3.21
C VAL A 27 -8.16 3.80 3.80
N LEU A 28 -7.04 3.08 3.75
CA LEU A 28 -5.75 3.58 4.21
C LEU A 28 -5.28 4.78 3.39
N TRP A 29 -5.41 4.74 2.06
CA TRP A 29 -5.05 5.84 1.19
C TRP A 29 -5.84 7.11 1.52
N HIS A 30 -7.16 7.01 1.71
CA HIS A 30 -7.98 8.15 2.13
C HIS A 30 -7.57 8.70 3.50
N ALA A 31 -7.25 7.84 4.46
CA ALA A 31 -6.80 8.27 5.78
C ALA A 31 -5.45 9.03 5.71
N LEU A 32 -4.50 8.55 4.90
CA LEU A 32 -3.22 9.21 4.66
C LEU A 32 -3.41 10.53 3.92
N MET A 33 -4.28 10.56 2.91
CA MET A 33 -4.56 11.76 2.14
C MET A 33 -5.21 12.85 3.00
N TYR A 34 -6.12 12.49 3.90
CA TYR A 34 -6.69 13.43 4.88
C TYR A 34 -5.60 14.07 5.76
N LEU A 35 -4.57 13.31 6.16
CA LEU A 35 -3.44 13.86 6.92
C LEU A 35 -2.65 14.87 6.11
N VAL A 36 -2.40 14.62 4.82
CA VAL A 36 -1.74 15.59 3.93
C VAL A 36 -2.51 16.90 3.88
N VAL A 37 -3.83 16.83 3.68
CA VAL A 37 -4.70 18.03 3.67
C VAL A 37 -4.63 18.76 4.99
N LYS A 38 -4.75 18.03 6.11
CA LYS A 38 -4.71 18.59 7.46
C LYS A 38 -3.36 19.27 7.76
N ASN A 39 -2.26 18.75 7.22
CA ASN A 39 -0.91 19.25 7.44
C ASN A 39 -0.49 20.33 6.40
N GLY A 40 -1.45 21.00 5.76
CA GLY A 40 -1.16 22.10 4.82
C GLY A 40 -0.59 21.65 3.48
N GLY A 41 -0.79 20.38 3.10
CA GLY A 41 -0.39 19.85 1.80
C GLY A 41 1.05 19.30 1.74
N ALA A 42 1.72 19.13 2.90
CA ALA A 42 3.01 18.47 2.97
C ALA A 42 2.88 16.97 2.60
N PRO A 43 3.59 16.47 1.57
CA PRO A 43 3.48 15.08 1.13
C PRO A 43 4.17 14.08 2.06
N GLU A 44 5.11 14.56 2.89
CA GLU A 44 5.83 13.77 3.89
C GLU A 44 5.27 14.02 5.29
N PHE A 45 5.02 12.96 6.04
CA PHE A 45 4.59 13.05 7.44
C PHE A 45 4.88 11.76 8.21
N SER A 46 5.01 11.89 9.53
CA SER A 46 5.17 10.74 10.43
C SER A 46 3.83 10.40 11.09
N VAL A 47 3.46 9.12 11.04
CA VAL A 47 2.23 8.62 11.67
C VAL A 47 2.43 7.20 12.20
N GLY A 48 2.00 6.98 13.45
CA GLY A 48 2.09 5.66 14.08
C GLY A 48 1.00 4.72 13.60
N THR A 49 1.32 3.42 13.51
CA THR A 49 0.37 2.38 13.08
C THR A 49 -0.90 2.35 13.91
N HIS A 50 -0.81 2.58 15.24
CA HIS A 50 -1.99 2.62 16.11
C HIS A 50 -2.96 3.75 15.75
N PHE A 51 -2.45 4.92 15.34
CA PHE A 51 -3.28 6.02 14.86
C PHE A 51 -4.00 5.63 13.56
N LEU A 52 -3.30 4.97 12.64
CA LEU A 52 -3.90 4.48 11.40
C LEU A 52 -5.00 3.45 11.69
N MET A 53 -4.75 2.48 12.56
CA MET A 53 -5.77 1.52 13.01
C MET A 53 -7.01 2.22 13.58
N GLY A 54 -6.82 3.23 14.43
CA GLY A 54 -7.93 4.01 14.99
C GLY A 54 -8.71 4.84 13.95
N LYS A 55 -8.08 5.21 12.84
CA LYS A 55 -8.74 5.96 11.75
C LYS A 55 -9.42 5.07 10.73
N THR A 56 -8.86 3.91 10.43
CA THR A 56 -9.38 3.01 9.40
C THR A 56 -10.28 1.91 9.96
N GLY A 57 -10.20 1.63 11.27
CA GLY A 57 -10.85 0.46 11.87
C GLY A 57 -10.17 -0.88 11.54
N GLU A 58 -9.01 -0.83 10.88
CA GLU A 58 -8.26 -2.02 10.45
C GLU A 58 -7.31 -2.52 11.54
N CYS A 59 -7.01 -3.82 11.55
CA CYS A 59 -5.98 -4.36 12.41
C CYS A 59 -4.57 -4.11 11.83
N GLU A 60 -3.54 -4.20 12.67
CA GLU A 60 -2.15 -3.93 12.28
C GLU A 60 -1.71 -4.74 11.05
N LEU A 61 -2.09 -6.02 10.99
CA LEU A 61 -1.76 -6.88 9.85
C LEU A 61 -2.35 -6.36 8.54
N MET A 62 -3.58 -5.84 8.56
CA MET A 62 -4.24 -5.27 7.39
C MET A 62 -3.60 -3.96 6.98
N ILE A 63 -3.26 -3.08 7.94
CA ILE A 63 -2.48 -1.86 7.66
C ILE A 63 -1.16 -2.21 6.97
N ARG A 64 -0.46 -3.24 7.46
CA ARG A 64 0.82 -3.69 6.89
C ARG A 64 0.69 -4.24 5.47
N ARG A 65 -0.42 -4.90 5.14
CA ARG A 65 -0.69 -5.40 3.79
C ARG A 65 -1.11 -4.26 2.85
N ALA A 66 -2.06 -3.44 3.30
CA ALA A 66 -2.56 -2.28 2.58
C ALA A 66 -1.44 -1.31 2.20
N ARG A 67 -0.52 -0.99 3.12
CA ARG A 67 0.62 -0.09 2.81
C ARG A 67 1.57 -0.66 1.76
N GLN A 68 1.80 -1.98 1.75
CA GLN A 68 2.64 -2.61 0.74
C GLN A 68 1.95 -2.61 -0.61
N GLU A 69 0.65 -2.90 -0.64
CA GLU A 69 -0.15 -2.82 -1.85
C GLU A 69 -0.11 -1.39 -2.44
N LEU A 70 -0.39 -0.37 -1.63
CA LEU A 70 -0.33 1.03 -2.07
C LEU A 70 1.08 1.44 -2.55
N LYS A 71 2.14 0.89 -1.93
CA LYS A 71 3.52 1.11 -2.37
C LYS A 71 3.80 0.46 -3.72
N ASN A 72 3.35 -0.78 -3.91
CA ASN A 72 3.53 -1.52 -5.15
C ASN A 72 2.72 -0.90 -6.30
N LEU A 73 1.58 -0.29 -5.98
CA LEU A 73 0.78 0.55 -6.86
C LEU A 73 1.37 1.94 -7.06
N GLY A 74 2.50 2.29 -6.44
CA GLY A 74 3.14 3.60 -6.61
C GLY A 74 2.35 4.80 -6.06
N PHE A 75 1.36 4.57 -5.19
CA PHE A 75 0.56 5.63 -4.58
C PHE A 75 1.24 6.24 -3.37
N ILE A 76 2.02 5.45 -2.62
CA ILE A 76 2.77 5.93 -1.47
C ILE A 76 4.18 5.34 -1.46
N ASP A 77 5.07 5.97 -0.72
CA ASP A 77 6.25 5.33 -0.16
C ASP A 77 6.22 5.42 1.36
N PHE A 78 6.99 4.57 2.04
CA PHE A 78 7.13 4.64 3.48
C PHE A 78 8.46 4.07 3.97
N ILE A 79 8.90 4.56 5.12
CA ILE A 79 10.08 4.12 5.86
C ILE A 79 9.61 3.65 7.24
N ILE A 80 9.90 2.39 7.56
CA ILE A 80 9.65 1.86 8.90
C ILE A 80 10.74 2.39 9.82
N GLN A 81 10.34 3.08 10.88
CA GLN A 81 11.31 3.58 11.87
C GLN A 81 11.65 2.47 12.88
N PRO A 82 12.90 2.42 13.38
CA PRO A 82 13.27 1.43 14.39
C PRO A 82 12.56 1.70 15.72
N GLY A 83 12.18 0.61 16.42
CA GLY A 83 11.53 0.69 17.72
C GLY A 83 10.03 1.03 17.63
N ASN A 84 9.50 1.68 18.68
CA ASN A 84 8.10 2.10 18.77
C ASN A 84 7.87 3.51 18.21
N GLN A 85 8.70 3.93 17.23
CA GLN A 85 8.59 5.22 16.59
C GLN A 85 7.52 5.19 15.50
N ALA A 86 7.00 6.37 15.15
CA ALA A 86 6.01 6.50 14.09
C ALA A 86 6.69 6.39 12.71
N ASP A 87 6.16 5.54 11.85
CA ASP A 87 6.66 5.35 10.48
C ASP A 87 6.54 6.66 9.67
N ILE A 88 7.46 6.87 8.73
CA ILE A 88 7.42 8.02 7.81
C ILE A 88 6.70 7.59 6.53
N TYR A 89 5.75 8.39 6.10
CA TYR A 89 5.00 8.19 4.86
C TYR A 89 5.27 9.33 3.88
N TYR A 90 5.33 8.97 2.61
CA TYR A 90 5.48 9.87 1.47
C TYR A 90 4.29 9.65 0.54
N MET A 91 3.41 10.65 0.46
CA MET A 91 2.29 10.64 -0.47
C MET A 91 2.79 11.02 -1.85
N ARG A 92 2.50 10.19 -2.87
CA ARG A 92 2.87 10.48 -4.26
C ARG A 92 1.80 11.37 -4.88
N ASP A 93 2.22 12.39 -5.62
CA ASP A 93 1.31 13.20 -6.41
C ASP A 93 0.86 12.40 -7.65
N LEU A 94 -0.39 11.96 -7.64
CA LEU A 94 -0.96 11.16 -8.70
C LEU A 94 -1.08 11.92 -10.02
N ALA A 95 -1.26 13.25 -10.00
CA ALA A 95 -1.28 14.02 -11.23
C ALA A 95 0.08 13.93 -11.94
N GLU A 96 1.17 14.11 -11.19
CA GLU A 96 2.53 13.97 -11.72
C GLU A 96 2.85 12.53 -12.14
N VAL A 97 2.42 11.55 -11.35
CA VAL A 97 2.71 10.13 -11.62
C VAL A 97 2.01 9.65 -12.90
N PHE A 98 0.75 10.04 -13.10
CA PHE A 98 -0.04 9.64 -14.27
C PHE A 98 0.35 10.39 -15.54
N GLU A 99 0.69 11.67 -15.46
CA GLU A 99 1.13 12.45 -16.63
C GLU A 99 2.48 11.97 -17.18
N ASN A 100 3.35 11.43 -16.32
CA ASN A 100 4.65 10.91 -16.71
C ASN A 100 4.65 9.42 -17.12
N GLY A 101 3.49 8.74 -17.11
CA GLY A 101 3.37 7.33 -17.50
C GLY A 101 4.16 6.34 -16.63
N LYS A 102 4.57 6.74 -15.42
CA LYS A 102 5.55 6.02 -14.58
C LYS A 102 4.97 4.93 -13.67
N LEU A 103 3.69 4.59 -13.81
CA LEU A 103 3.13 3.44 -13.09
C LEU A 103 3.45 2.17 -13.85
N GLU A 104 4.68 1.69 -13.65
CA GLU A 104 5.02 0.35 -14.06
C GLU A 104 4.12 -0.65 -13.32
N ASN A 105 3.36 -1.40 -14.11
CA ASN A 105 2.48 -2.49 -13.71
C ASN A 105 3.23 -3.58 -12.91
N ASN A 106 3.43 -3.37 -11.61
CA ASN A 106 4.03 -4.36 -10.71
C ASN A 106 3.03 -5.41 -10.21
N ILE A 107 1.74 -5.25 -10.53
CA ILE A 107 0.65 -6.14 -10.09
C ILE A 107 0.83 -7.59 -10.61
N CYS A 108 1.58 -7.81 -11.71
CA CYS A 108 1.79 -9.16 -12.26
C CYS A 108 3.02 -9.92 -11.74
N ARG A 109 3.99 -9.32 -11.04
CA ARG A 109 5.22 -10.04 -10.62
C ARG A 109 5.15 -10.65 -9.22
N GLU A 110 4.45 -10.02 -8.28
CA GLU A 110 4.37 -10.53 -6.90
C GLU A 110 3.43 -11.72 -6.73
N SER A 111 2.36 -11.83 -7.53
CA SER A 111 1.48 -13.01 -7.53
C SER A 111 2.23 -14.28 -7.98
N VAL A 112 3.20 -14.16 -8.90
CA VAL A 112 4.08 -15.24 -9.34
C VAL A 112 5.12 -15.61 -8.27
N LEU A 113 5.70 -14.62 -7.57
CA LEU A 113 6.68 -14.86 -6.51
C LEU A 113 6.06 -15.44 -5.23
N ASN A 114 4.86 -14.99 -4.86
CA ASN A 114 4.14 -15.54 -3.71
C ASN A 114 3.60 -16.95 -3.96
N ASN A 115 3.24 -17.31 -5.20
CA ASN A 115 2.94 -18.71 -5.55
C ASN A 115 4.20 -19.60 -5.49
N LYS A 116 5.37 -19.10 -5.91
CA LYS A 116 6.64 -19.84 -5.76
C LYS A 116 6.99 -20.12 -4.30
N ARG A 117 6.78 -19.16 -3.39
CA ARG A 117 7.06 -19.33 -1.94
C ARG A 117 6.10 -20.31 -1.27
N LYS A 118 4.80 -20.29 -1.63
CA LYS A 118 3.83 -21.27 -1.13
C LYS A 118 4.16 -22.69 -1.59
N ASN A 119 4.57 -22.85 -2.86
CA ASN A 119 4.93 -24.17 -3.40
C ASN A 119 6.22 -24.72 -2.78
N HIS A 120 7.21 -23.89 -2.45
CA HIS A 120 8.43 -24.35 -1.76
C HIS A 120 8.12 -24.93 -0.38
N ASN A 121 7.23 -24.32 0.42
CA ASN A 121 6.90 -24.81 1.75
C ASN A 121 6.12 -26.14 1.75
N VAL A 122 5.36 -26.43 0.69
CA VAL A 122 4.61 -27.71 0.57
C VAL A 122 5.56 -28.88 0.26
N ILE A 123 6.65 -28.64 -0.48
CA ILE A 123 7.61 -29.69 -0.88
C ILE A 123 8.38 -30.23 0.34
N TYR A 124 8.79 -29.36 1.28
CA TYR A 124 9.51 -29.78 2.49
C TYR A 124 8.65 -30.57 3.48
N LEU A 125 7.34 -30.34 3.50
CA LEU A 125 6.40 -31.09 4.34
C LEU A 125 6.13 -32.50 3.78
N HIS A 126 6.22 -32.71 2.47
CA HIS A 126 6.01 -34.02 1.87
C HIS A 126 7.21 -34.96 2.05
N ASP A 127 8.43 -34.46 1.90
CA ASP A 127 9.67 -35.24 2.08
C ASP A 127 9.91 -35.70 3.53
N HIS A 128 9.39 -34.96 4.51
CA HIS A 128 9.56 -35.31 5.93
C HIS A 128 8.54 -36.37 6.42
N LEU A 129 7.44 -36.58 5.68
CA LEU A 129 6.40 -37.55 6.02
C LEU A 129 6.57 -38.91 5.33
N GLN A 130 7.46 -39.02 4.34
CA GLN A 130 7.78 -40.30 3.66
C GLN A 130 8.97 -41.05 4.26
N LYS A 131 9.59 -40.53 5.34
CA LYS A 131 10.75 -41.14 6.02
C LYS A 131 10.45 -41.65 7.45
N LEU A 132 9.17 -41.79 7.81
CA LEU A 132 8.70 -42.51 8.99
C LEU A 132 7.95 -43.76 8.54
#